data_AF-A0A2A9HEY1-F1
#
_entry.id   AF-A0A2A9HEY1-F1
#
_cell.length_a   1.000
_cell.length_b   1.000
_cell.length_c   1.000
_cell.angle_alpha   90.00
_cell.angle_beta   90.00
_cell.angle_gamma   90.00
#
_symmetry.space_group_name_H-M   'P 1'
#
loop_
_entity.id
_entity.type
_entity.pdbx_description
1 polymer ?
#
loop_
_entity_poly.entity_id
_entity_poly.type
_entity_poly.pdbx_seq_one_letter_code
_entity_poly.pdbx_strand_id
1 'polypeptide(L)'
;MKGRAVLAALGAAAILAGCGTADANFPAETVCPSPQAVPTSRATPGTVSPQAFVGRVRAGAAELRRAREELREVYPDDRFYRRDAFRPDFAAYADRTLCLARELRALQAPTERLAAWKARVDAALDELAAHTAAGREAVRRRNVSEYREWYRGADAKIEAVEAAAMASP
;
A
#
# COMPACT_ATOMS: atom_id res chain seq x y z
N MET A 1 -23.62 -8.65 58.12
CA MET A 1 -23.02 -7.36 57.71
C MET A 1 -21.62 -7.62 57.17
N LYS A 2 -21.31 -7.06 55.98
CA LYS A 2 -19.96 -6.77 55.43
C LYS A 2 -19.05 -7.98 55.16
N GLY A 3 -18.48 -8.21 53.99
CA GLY A 3 -18.43 -7.44 52.74
C GLY A 3 -17.77 -8.30 51.65
N ARG A 4 -18.27 -8.18 50.42
CA ARG A 4 -17.68 -8.76 49.22
C ARG A 4 -16.53 -7.86 48.74
N ALA A 5 -15.36 -8.44 48.46
CA ALA A 5 -14.36 -7.83 47.58
C ALA A 5 -13.44 -8.93 47.03
N VAL A 6 -13.66 -9.32 45.78
CA VAL A 6 -12.61 -9.94 44.95
C VAL A 6 -12.48 -9.03 43.74
N LEU A 7 -11.39 -8.27 43.72
CA LEU A 7 -11.04 -7.33 42.67
C LEU A 7 -10.74 -8.08 41.37
N ALA A 8 -11.34 -7.59 40.29
CA ALA A 8 -11.05 -7.98 38.93
C ALA A 8 -9.62 -7.56 38.55
N ALA A 9 -8.78 -8.52 38.20
CA ALA A 9 -7.53 -8.30 37.50
C ALA A 9 -7.83 -8.14 36.00
N LEU A 10 -8.01 -6.89 35.55
CA LEU A 10 -7.99 -6.55 34.13
C LEU A 10 -6.57 -6.09 33.78
N GLY A 11 -5.91 -6.91 32.95
CA GLY A 11 -4.55 -6.68 32.47
C GLY A 11 -4.42 -5.34 31.76
N ALA A 12 -3.42 -4.58 32.20
CA ALA A 12 -2.98 -3.37 31.53
C ALA A 12 -2.34 -3.75 30.19
N ALA A 13 -3.04 -3.48 29.09
CA ALA A 13 -2.40 -3.35 27.79
C ALA A 13 -1.58 -2.05 27.82
N ALA A 14 -0.25 -2.20 27.90
CA ALA A 14 0.69 -1.11 27.71
C ALA A 14 0.56 -0.61 26.26
N ILE A 15 -0.30 0.39 26.04
CA ILE A 15 -0.33 1.15 24.80
C ILE A 15 0.91 2.04 24.84
N LEU A 16 1.87 1.69 23.98
CA LEU A 16 3.05 2.51 23.70
C LEU A 16 2.61 3.95 23.41
N ALA A 17 3.01 4.84 24.32
CA ALA A 17 2.90 6.28 24.16
C ALA A 17 3.84 6.73 23.03
N GLY A 18 3.34 6.70 21.80
CA GLY A 18 3.83 7.55 20.71
C GLY A 18 3.11 8.89 20.80
N CYS A 19 3.61 9.81 21.62
CA CYS A 19 3.15 11.20 21.67
C CYS A 19 3.58 11.95 20.40
N GLY A 20 2.89 11.68 19.30
CA GLY A 20 2.72 12.64 18.22
C GLY A 20 1.24 12.95 18.19
N THR A 21 0.85 14.21 18.38
CA THR A 21 -0.54 14.66 18.21
C THR A 21 -1.10 14.03 16.94
N ALA A 22 -2.00 13.06 17.10
CA ALA A 22 -2.80 12.57 16.01
C ALA A 22 -3.54 13.80 15.49
N ASP A 23 -3.19 14.26 14.30
CA ASP A 23 -3.86 15.38 13.65
C ASP A 23 -5.30 14.90 13.41
N ALA A 24 -6.21 15.22 14.34
CA ALA A 24 -7.53 14.59 14.50
C ALA A 24 -8.43 14.73 13.26
N ASN A 25 -7.99 15.51 12.29
CA ASN A 25 -8.67 15.83 11.05
C ASN A 25 -8.03 15.19 9.80
N PHE A 26 -7.00 14.35 9.94
CA PHE A 26 -6.47 13.57 8.82
C PHE A 26 -7.20 12.22 8.71
N PRO A 27 -7.59 11.77 7.51
CA PRO A 27 -8.26 10.48 7.36
C PRO A 27 -7.47 9.33 7.99
N ALA A 28 -8.18 8.46 8.72
CA ALA A 28 -7.62 7.20 9.19
C ALA A 28 -7.23 6.33 7.99
N GLU A 29 -6.33 5.38 8.19
CA GLU A 29 -6.00 4.41 7.15
C GLU A 29 -7.24 3.57 6.80
N THR A 30 -7.52 3.48 5.51
CA THR A 30 -8.60 2.66 4.99
C THR A 30 -8.24 1.19 5.10
N VAL A 31 -9.22 0.35 5.50
CA VAL A 31 -9.04 -1.11 5.49
C VAL A 31 -8.99 -1.58 4.04
N CYS A 32 -7.94 -2.32 3.69
CA CYS A 32 -7.80 -2.85 2.33
C CYS A 32 -8.92 -3.84 2.01
N PRO A 33 -9.49 -3.77 0.80
CA PRO A 33 -10.47 -4.76 0.37
C PRO A 33 -9.81 -6.15 0.31
N SER A 34 -10.64 -7.20 0.42
CA SER A 34 -10.17 -8.57 0.23
C SER A 34 -9.51 -8.73 -1.14
N PRO A 35 -8.38 -9.46 -1.23
CA PRO A 35 -7.69 -9.70 -2.50
C PRO A 35 -8.63 -10.27 -3.56
N GLN A 36 -8.51 -9.80 -4.80
CA GLN A 36 -9.24 -10.38 -5.91
C GLN A 36 -8.69 -11.76 -6.25
N ALA A 37 -9.58 -12.74 -6.41
CA ALA A 37 -9.18 -14.08 -6.80
C ALA A 37 -8.56 -14.08 -8.21
N VAL A 38 -7.41 -14.74 -8.37
CA VAL A 38 -6.81 -14.94 -9.70
C VAL A 38 -7.61 -16.01 -10.44
N PRO A 39 -7.95 -15.80 -11.73
CA PRO A 39 -8.64 -16.81 -12.51
C PRO A 39 -7.91 -18.16 -12.51
N THR A 40 -8.67 -19.23 -12.34
CA THR A 40 -8.15 -20.61 -12.40
C THR A 40 -8.18 -21.15 -13.83
N SER A 41 -7.32 -22.14 -14.09
CA SER A 41 -7.21 -22.83 -15.37
C SER A 41 -8.52 -23.52 -15.72
N ARG A 42 -8.98 -23.35 -16.98
CA ARG A 42 -10.13 -24.11 -17.50
C ARG A 42 -9.80 -25.60 -17.66
N ALA A 43 -8.54 -25.94 -17.89
CA ALA A 43 -8.08 -27.32 -18.06
C ALA A 43 -7.92 -28.06 -16.72
N THR A 44 -7.72 -27.32 -15.62
CA THR A 44 -7.55 -27.89 -14.27
C THR A 44 -8.25 -26.99 -13.25
N PRO A 45 -9.53 -27.29 -12.95
CA PRO A 45 -10.31 -26.51 -11.99
C PRO A 45 -9.57 -26.36 -10.65
N GLY A 46 -9.59 -25.15 -10.09
CA GLY A 46 -8.93 -24.85 -8.81
C GLY A 46 -7.43 -24.54 -8.90
N THR A 47 -6.77 -24.76 -10.04
CA THR A 47 -5.35 -24.43 -10.22
C THR A 47 -5.20 -23.07 -10.89
N VAL A 48 -4.43 -22.15 -10.31
CA VAL A 48 -4.16 -20.84 -10.92
C VAL A 48 -3.33 -21.00 -12.20
N SER A 49 -3.77 -20.39 -13.30
CA SER A 49 -3.01 -20.40 -14.56
C SER A 49 -1.75 -19.53 -14.44
N PRO A 50 -0.57 -20.00 -14.90
CA PRO A 50 0.64 -19.18 -15.00
C PRO A 50 0.42 -17.85 -15.76
N GLN A 51 -0.31 -17.89 -16.88
CA GLN A 51 -0.60 -16.69 -17.67
C GLN A 51 -1.53 -15.73 -16.90
N ALA A 52 -2.55 -16.26 -16.22
CA ALA A 52 -3.46 -15.45 -15.41
C ALA A 52 -2.75 -14.78 -14.24
N PHE A 53 -1.84 -15.50 -13.58
CA PHE A 53 -1.00 -14.97 -12.50
C PHE A 53 -0.10 -13.83 -12.99
N VAL A 54 0.67 -14.04 -14.06
CA VAL A 54 1.55 -13.00 -14.62
C VAL A 54 0.72 -11.81 -15.10
N GLY A 55 -0.43 -12.06 -15.74
CA GLY A 55 -1.36 -11.03 -16.18
C GLY A 55 -1.87 -10.18 -15.02
N ARG A 56 -2.27 -10.79 -13.90
CA ARG A 56 -2.75 -10.07 -12.71
C ARG A 56 -1.68 -9.16 -12.11
N VAL A 57 -0.44 -9.64 -12.01
CA VAL A 57 0.69 -8.86 -11.49
C VAL A 57 0.98 -7.66 -12.38
N ARG A 58 1.04 -7.85 -13.70
CA ARG A 58 1.28 -6.76 -14.66
C ARG A 58 0.15 -5.72 -14.67
N ALA A 59 -1.11 -6.18 -14.62
CA ALA A 59 -2.25 -5.29 -14.53
C ALA A 59 -2.20 -4.45 -13.24
N GLY A 60 -1.86 -5.04 -12.11
CA GLY A 60 -1.70 -4.29 -10.86
C GLY A 60 -0.53 -3.32 -10.88
N ALA A 61 0.59 -3.67 -11.51
CA ALA A 61 1.70 -2.73 -11.70
C ALA A 61 1.28 -1.49 -12.51
N ALA A 62 0.53 -1.69 -13.61
CA ALA A 62 -0.03 -0.59 -14.39
C ALA A 62 -1.08 0.23 -13.62
N GLU A 63 -1.86 -0.40 -12.74
CA GLU A 63 -2.81 0.31 -11.88
C GLU A 63 -2.11 1.21 -10.85
N LEU A 64 -0.93 0.82 -10.33
CA LEU A 64 -0.11 1.68 -9.45
C LEU A 64 0.35 2.95 -10.20
N ARG A 65 0.79 2.79 -11.46
CA ARG A 65 1.12 3.91 -12.34
C ARG A 65 -0.08 4.83 -12.56
N ARG A 66 -1.22 4.26 -12.95
CA ARG A 66 -2.45 5.04 -13.16
C ARG A 66 -2.85 5.81 -11.90
N ALA A 67 -2.79 5.20 -10.71
CA ALA A 67 -3.11 5.89 -9.47
C ALA A 67 -2.20 7.11 -9.22
N ARG A 68 -0.92 7.02 -9.60
CA ARG A 68 0.02 8.15 -9.54
C ARG A 68 -0.30 9.23 -10.56
N GLU A 69 -0.63 8.85 -11.78
CA GLU A 69 -1.03 9.78 -12.85
C GLU A 69 -2.29 10.56 -12.47
N GLU A 70 -3.34 9.87 -11.99
CA GLU A 70 -4.58 10.49 -11.49
C GLU A 70 -4.28 11.52 -10.39
N LEU A 71 -3.36 11.22 -9.46
CA LEU A 71 -2.93 12.21 -8.47
C LEU A 71 -2.22 13.41 -9.12
N ARG A 72 -1.35 13.18 -10.11
CA ARG A 72 -0.60 14.26 -10.81
C ARG A 72 -1.49 15.13 -11.70
N GLU A 73 -2.58 14.59 -12.24
CA GLU A 73 -3.56 15.38 -13.01
C GLU A 73 -4.13 16.52 -12.16
N VAL A 74 -4.37 16.26 -10.88
CA VAL A 74 -4.91 17.26 -9.96
C VAL A 74 -3.79 18.02 -9.23
N TYR A 75 -2.71 17.32 -8.85
CA TYR A 75 -1.57 17.80 -8.06
C TYR A 75 -0.24 17.63 -8.85
N PRO A 76 0.02 18.44 -9.88
CA PRO A 76 1.09 18.17 -10.85
C PRO A 76 2.50 18.36 -10.29
N ASP A 77 2.71 19.31 -9.38
CA ASP A 77 4.02 19.70 -8.85
C ASP A 77 4.32 19.09 -7.46
N ASP A 78 5.57 19.21 -7.00
CA ASP A 78 6.05 18.84 -5.65
C ASP A 78 5.57 19.78 -4.53
N ARG A 79 4.53 20.57 -4.80
CA ARG A 79 4.00 21.57 -3.87
C ARG A 79 3.17 20.88 -2.81
N PHE A 80 3.35 21.31 -1.56
CA PHE A 80 2.41 20.99 -0.50
C PHE A 80 1.21 21.92 -0.62
N TYR A 81 0.13 21.46 -1.25
CA TYR A 81 -1.02 22.29 -1.57
C TYR A 81 -1.77 22.69 -0.30
N ARG A 82 -2.25 23.94 -0.27
CA ARG A 82 -3.04 24.49 0.85
C ARG A 82 -4.54 24.21 0.74
N ARG A 83 -4.99 23.62 -0.37
CA ARG A 83 -6.42 23.32 -0.57
C ARG A 83 -6.87 22.25 0.41
N ASP A 84 -8.08 22.41 0.95
CA ASP A 84 -8.62 21.50 1.96
C ASP A 84 -8.72 20.05 1.46
N ALA A 85 -8.98 19.86 0.16
CA ALA A 85 -9.06 18.55 -0.49
C ALA A 85 -7.70 17.83 -0.62
N PHE A 86 -6.55 18.52 -0.52
CA PHE A 86 -5.24 17.91 -0.78
C PHE A 86 -4.94 16.72 0.13
N ARG A 87 -5.12 16.92 1.43
CA ARG A 87 -4.73 15.92 2.42
C ARG A 87 -5.64 14.69 2.33
N PRO A 88 -6.98 14.82 2.22
CA PRO A 88 -7.87 13.69 1.94
C PRO A 88 -7.55 12.97 0.62
N ASP A 89 -7.35 13.69 -0.48
CA ASP A 89 -7.07 13.08 -1.78
C ASP A 89 -5.75 12.31 -1.76
N PHE A 90 -4.72 12.89 -1.12
CA PHE A 90 -3.45 12.21 -0.94
C PHE A 90 -3.59 10.95 -0.08
N ALA A 91 -4.36 11.01 1.01
CA ALA A 91 -4.63 9.85 1.85
C ALA A 91 -5.31 8.73 1.05
N ALA A 92 -6.31 9.06 0.23
CA ALA A 92 -7.00 8.11 -0.63
C ALA A 92 -6.06 7.47 -1.67
N TYR A 93 -5.21 8.27 -2.32
CA TYR A 93 -4.17 7.77 -3.22
C TYR A 93 -3.20 6.82 -2.50
N ALA A 94 -2.71 7.21 -1.33
CA ALA A 94 -1.76 6.42 -0.56
C ALA A 94 -2.38 5.10 -0.12
N ASP A 95 -3.59 5.13 0.42
CA ASP A 95 -4.32 3.94 0.86
C ASP A 95 -4.58 2.98 -0.32
N ARG A 96 -5.03 3.49 -1.49
CA ARG A 96 -5.19 2.69 -2.71
C ARG A 96 -3.89 2.02 -3.13
N THR A 97 -2.79 2.77 -3.15
CA THR A 97 -1.46 2.27 -3.53
C THR A 97 -0.97 1.20 -2.56
N LEU A 98 -1.08 1.43 -1.25
CA LEU A 98 -0.70 0.48 -0.21
C LEU A 98 -1.52 -0.79 -0.27
N CYS A 99 -2.83 -0.68 -0.49
CA CYS A 99 -3.70 -1.84 -0.57
C CYS A 99 -3.44 -2.68 -1.82
N LEU A 100 -3.24 -2.04 -2.97
CA LEU A 100 -2.89 -2.76 -4.19
C LEU A 100 -1.52 -3.43 -4.06
N ALA A 101 -0.54 -2.77 -3.46
CA ALA A 101 0.77 -3.38 -3.20
C ALA A 101 0.66 -4.62 -2.29
N ARG A 102 -0.14 -4.53 -1.20
CA ARG A 102 -0.42 -5.67 -0.31
C ARG A 102 -1.13 -6.81 -1.03
N GLU A 103 -2.12 -6.50 -1.88
CA GLU A 103 -2.83 -7.49 -2.67
C GLU A 103 -1.89 -8.25 -3.61
N LEU A 104 -1.08 -7.51 -4.37
CA LEU A 104 -0.10 -8.11 -5.28
C LEU A 104 0.95 -8.93 -4.54
N ARG A 105 1.41 -8.45 -3.39
CA ARG A 105 2.35 -9.15 -2.51
C ARG A 105 1.79 -10.49 -2.04
N ALA A 106 0.50 -10.55 -1.71
CA ALA A 106 -0.18 -11.74 -1.23
C ALA A 106 -0.41 -12.81 -2.32
N LEU A 107 -0.24 -12.49 -3.60
CA LEU A 107 -0.40 -13.46 -4.68
C LEU A 107 0.66 -14.56 -4.60
N GLN A 108 0.20 -15.81 -4.61
CA GLN A 108 1.04 -17.00 -4.59
C GLN A 108 1.40 -17.41 -6.02
N ALA A 109 2.70 -17.61 -6.27
CA ALA A 109 3.18 -18.07 -7.57
C ALA A 109 2.82 -19.56 -7.77
N PRO A 110 2.26 -19.96 -8.93
CA PRO A 110 1.85 -21.33 -9.17
C PRO A 110 3.02 -22.28 -9.51
N THR A 111 4.23 -21.76 -9.73
CA THR A 111 5.44 -22.55 -10.03
C THR A 111 6.68 -21.92 -9.39
N GLU A 112 7.74 -22.71 -9.17
CA GLU A 112 9.02 -22.22 -8.60
C GLU A 112 9.69 -21.16 -9.48
N ARG A 113 9.66 -21.33 -10.81
CA ARG A 113 10.19 -20.35 -11.75
C ARG A 113 9.50 -18.99 -11.55
N LEU A 114 8.18 -19.00 -11.48
CA LEU A 114 7.40 -17.78 -11.25
C LEU A 114 7.60 -17.22 -9.83
N ALA A 115 7.93 -18.05 -8.84
CA ALA A 115 8.26 -17.60 -7.51
C ALA A 115 9.55 -16.76 -7.50
N ALA A 116 10.57 -17.18 -8.25
CA ALA A 116 11.82 -16.41 -8.37
C ALA A 116 11.61 -15.06 -9.08
N TRP A 117 10.75 -15.02 -10.11
CA TRP A 117 10.32 -13.76 -10.73
C TRP A 117 9.51 -12.89 -9.77
N LYS A 118 8.51 -13.47 -9.10
CA LYS A 118 7.64 -12.79 -8.14
C LYS A 118 8.41 -12.20 -6.97
N ALA A 119 9.47 -12.84 -6.48
CA ALA A 119 10.32 -12.30 -5.43
C ALA A 119 10.94 -10.94 -5.77
N ARG A 120 11.30 -10.70 -7.05
CA ARG A 120 11.80 -9.40 -7.50
C ARG A 120 10.70 -8.34 -7.52
N VAL A 121 9.50 -8.72 -7.97
CA VAL A 121 8.34 -7.84 -7.92
C VAL A 121 7.99 -7.49 -6.48
N ASP A 122 8.03 -8.47 -5.59
CA ASP A 122 7.72 -8.32 -4.17
C ASP A 122 8.67 -7.36 -3.46
N ALA A 123 9.98 -7.45 -3.74
CA ALA A 123 10.95 -6.49 -3.22
C ALA A 123 10.63 -5.04 -3.66
N ALA A 124 10.30 -4.84 -4.94
CA ALA A 124 9.93 -3.53 -5.45
C ALA A 124 8.60 -3.01 -4.84
N LEU A 125 7.63 -3.90 -4.62
CA LEU A 125 6.37 -3.58 -3.95
C LEU A 125 6.59 -3.17 -2.48
N ASP A 126 7.48 -3.87 -1.77
CA ASP A 126 7.82 -3.56 -0.37
C ASP A 126 8.49 -2.17 -0.29
N GLU A 127 9.38 -1.84 -1.22
CA GLU A 127 9.99 -0.50 -1.32
C GLU A 127 8.97 0.60 -1.65
N LEU A 128 8.07 0.35 -2.61
CA LEU A 128 7.01 1.29 -2.97
C LEU A 128 6.05 1.52 -1.79
N ALA A 129 5.67 0.46 -1.08
CA ALA A 129 4.79 0.54 0.07
C ALA A 129 5.42 1.34 1.21
N ALA A 130 6.69 1.08 1.53
CA ALA A 130 7.43 1.84 2.54
C ALA A 130 7.52 3.33 2.16
N HIS A 131 7.87 3.63 0.91
CA HIS A 131 7.97 5.00 0.42
C HIS A 131 6.62 5.72 0.47
N THR A 132 5.55 5.06 0.06
CA THR A 132 4.18 5.62 0.08
C THR A 132 3.68 5.86 1.51
N ALA A 133 3.96 4.95 2.44
CA ALA A 133 3.63 5.14 3.85
C ALA A 133 4.37 6.35 4.45
N ALA A 134 5.65 6.54 4.11
CA ALA A 134 6.41 7.73 4.51
C ALA A 134 5.80 9.02 3.94
N GLY A 135 5.38 9.02 2.67
CA GLY A 135 4.66 10.14 2.07
C GLY A 135 3.33 10.46 2.77
N ARG A 136 2.54 9.43 3.07
CA ARG A 136 1.27 9.56 3.82
C ARG A 136 1.50 10.19 5.18
N GLU A 137 2.52 9.72 5.88
CA GLU A 137 2.90 10.25 7.20
C GLU A 137 3.41 11.69 7.12
N ALA A 138 4.19 12.04 6.10
CA ALA A 138 4.63 13.42 5.85
C ALA A 138 3.42 14.36 5.65
N VAL A 139 2.43 13.95 4.85
CA VAL A 139 1.18 14.72 4.64
C VAL A 139 0.33 14.78 5.91
N ARG A 140 0.26 13.70 6.69
CA ARG A 140 -0.40 13.69 8.00
C ARG A 140 0.24 14.70 8.97
N ARG A 141 1.57 14.79 9.00
CA ARG A 141 2.31 15.72 9.88
C ARG A 141 2.49 17.12 9.29
N ARG A 142 2.01 17.37 8.06
CA ARG A 142 2.25 18.60 7.30
C ARG A 142 3.74 18.90 7.10
N ASN A 143 4.58 17.85 7.01
CA ASN A 143 6.00 17.98 6.77
C ASN A 143 6.29 18.15 5.26
N VAL A 144 6.51 19.40 4.85
CA VAL A 144 6.73 19.77 3.44
C VAL A 144 8.02 19.16 2.88
N SER A 145 9.08 19.09 3.69
CA SER A 145 10.38 18.58 3.26
C SER A 145 10.32 17.08 2.95
N GLU A 146 9.74 16.30 3.87
CA GLU A 146 9.52 14.85 3.68
C GLU A 146 8.54 14.58 2.53
N TYR A 147 7.51 15.42 2.36
CA TYR A 147 6.60 15.29 1.21
C TYR A 147 7.33 15.49 -0.13
N ARG A 148 8.22 16.48 -0.21
CA ARG A 148 9.03 16.72 -1.43
C ARG A 148 10.01 15.60 -1.70
N GLU A 149 10.58 15.01 -0.64
CA GLU A 149 11.41 13.81 -0.76
C GLU A 149 10.59 12.63 -1.31
N TRP A 150 9.40 12.40 -0.75
CA TRP A 150 8.47 11.41 -1.27
C TRP A 150 8.16 11.68 -2.76
N TYR A 151 7.78 12.91 -3.12
CA TYR A 151 7.36 13.26 -4.48
C TYR A 151 8.47 12.97 -5.49
N ARG A 152 9.71 13.34 -5.19
CA ARG A 152 10.88 13.10 -6.07
C ARG A 152 11.17 11.62 -6.30
N GLY A 153 10.85 10.75 -5.33
CA GLY A 153 11.12 9.32 -5.41
C GLY A 153 9.94 8.46 -5.91
N ALA A 154 8.70 8.99 -5.85
CA ALA A 154 7.50 8.19 -6.07
C ALA A 154 7.46 7.52 -7.45
N ASP A 155 7.78 8.28 -8.51
CA ASP A 155 7.73 7.77 -9.88
C ASP A 155 8.79 6.66 -10.08
N ALA A 156 10.01 6.83 -9.56
CA ALA A 156 11.06 5.82 -9.63
C ALA A 156 10.69 4.52 -8.90
N LYS A 157 9.98 4.59 -7.77
CA LYS A 157 9.50 3.39 -7.06
C LYS A 157 8.42 2.65 -7.83
N ILE A 158 7.54 3.37 -8.52
CA ILE A 158 6.53 2.75 -9.41
C ILE A 158 7.21 2.14 -10.64
N GLU A 159 8.18 2.83 -11.25
CA GLU A 159 8.97 2.31 -12.37
C GLU A 159 9.69 1.02 -12.02
N ALA A 160 10.24 0.90 -10.81
CA ALA A 160 10.88 -0.32 -10.34
C ALA A 160 9.91 -1.51 -10.29
N VAL A 161 8.67 -1.29 -9.83
CA VAL A 161 7.62 -2.32 -9.82
C VAL A 161 7.24 -2.72 -11.25
N GLU A 162 7.02 -1.74 -12.14
CA GLU A 162 6.68 -2.01 -13.54
C GLU A 162 7.81 -2.76 -14.27
N ALA A 163 9.05 -2.33 -14.09
CA ALA A 163 10.22 -2.97 -14.68
C ALA A 163 10.35 -4.43 -14.19
N ALA A 164 10.17 -4.68 -12.89
CA ALA A 164 10.18 -6.04 -12.35
C ALA A 164 9.04 -6.91 -12.91
N ALA A 165 7.84 -6.35 -13.05
CA ALA A 165 6.67 -7.05 -13.59
C ALA A 165 6.77 -7.33 -15.11
N MET A 166 7.48 -6.47 -15.85
CA MET A 166 7.67 -6.60 -17.30
C MET A 166 8.90 -7.43 -17.67
N ALA A 167 9.84 -7.64 -16.74
CA ALA A 167 10.94 -8.57 -16.92
C ALA A 167 10.45 -10.00 -17.23
N SER A 168 11.32 -10.80 -17.84
CA SER A 168 11.01 -12.19 -18.16
C SER A 168 10.65 -13.00 -16.91
N PRO A 169 9.46 -13.61 -16.86
CA PRO A 169 9.01 -14.45 -15.77
C PRO A 169 9.56 -15.88 -15.81
#